data_AF-A0A9X1CQ89-F1
#
_entry.id   AF-A0A9X1CQ89-F1
#
_cell.length_a   1.000
_cell.length_b   1.000
_cell.length_c   1.000
_cell.angle_alpha   90.00
_cell.angle_beta   90.00
_cell.angle_gamma   90.00
#
_symmetry.space_group_name_H-M   'P 1'
#
loop_
_entity.id
_entity.type
_entity.pdbx_description
1 polymer ?
#
loop_
_entity_poly.entity_id
_entity_poly.type
_entity_poly.pdbx_seq_one_letter_code
_entity_poly.pdbx_strand_id
1 'polypeptide(L)'
;MRHLIIPFFLSFPLAAHAGGDAVESQVVGISGGQGHYQFTVRTTNRTLYNDGCTTYHVRIIPPKNTFLDLFGLGGRSPDHPTEEQTKAAASVLKQHSTNHQPLKIGYLGGGLYPDPRQKCLYHGTGMRFDAPDWVWVRQDGRKGLYPHLDKP
;
A
#
# COMPACT_ATOMS: atom_id res chain seq x y z
N MET A 1 -20.45 -37.82 40.92
CA MET A 1 -20.93 -36.79 39.98
C MET A 1 -19.71 -36.20 39.29
N ARG A 2 -19.71 -36.18 37.96
CA ARG A 2 -18.54 -35.99 37.10
C ARG A 2 -18.40 -34.49 36.84
N HIS A 3 -17.32 -33.86 37.30
CA HIS A 3 -17.05 -32.44 37.05
C HIS A 3 -16.73 -32.24 35.57
N LEU A 4 -17.63 -31.55 34.86
CA LEU A 4 -17.40 -31.07 33.49
C LEU A 4 -16.48 -29.85 33.57
N ILE A 5 -15.23 -30.01 33.17
CA ILE A 5 -14.33 -28.89 32.90
C ILE A 5 -14.59 -28.50 31.44
N ILE A 6 -15.22 -27.33 31.23
CA ILE A 6 -15.38 -26.72 29.92
C ILE A 6 -14.05 -26.02 29.60
N PRO A 7 -13.26 -26.46 28.60
CA PRO A 7 -12.13 -25.66 28.16
C PRO A 7 -12.68 -24.45 27.41
N PHE A 8 -12.66 -23.30 28.09
CA PHE A 8 -12.86 -22.00 27.48
C PHE A 8 -11.65 -21.75 26.57
N PHE A 9 -11.78 -22.13 25.29
CA PHE A 9 -10.85 -21.67 24.27
C PHE A 9 -11.02 -20.16 24.16
N LEU A 10 -10.18 -19.43 24.90
CA LEU A 10 -9.80 -18.06 24.58
C LEU A 10 -9.13 -18.12 23.20
N SER A 11 -9.95 -18.13 22.15
CA SER A 11 -9.55 -17.64 20.84
C SER A 11 -9.25 -16.16 21.05
N PHE A 12 -8.04 -15.86 21.53
CA PHE A 12 -7.41 -14.59 21.24
C PHE A 12 -7.61 -14.38 19.74
N PRO A 13 -8.25 -13.27 19.31
CA PRO A 13 -8.10 -12.88 17.93
C PRO A 13 -6.60 -12.65 17.81
N LEU A 14 -5.90 -13.63 17.23
CA LEU A 14 -4.66 -13.37 16.53
C LEU A 14 -5.04 -12.22 15.63
N ALA A 15 -4.66 -11.01 16.02
CA ALA A 15 -4.68 -9.87 15.16
C ALA A 15 -3.84 -10.33 13.97
N ALA A 16 -4.53 -10.80 12.92
CA ALA A 16 -3.95 -11.02 11.64
C ALA A 16 -3.51 -9.63 11.22
N HIS A 17 -2.28 -9.29 11.62
CA HIS A 17 -1.58 -8.17 11.08
C HIS A 17 -1.48 -8.54 9.61
N ALA A 18 -2.41 -8.02 8.80
CA ALA A 18 -2.26 -7.88 7.36
C ALA A 18 -1.11 -6.89 7.13
N GLY A 19 0.07 -7.21 7.66
CA GLY A 19 1.31 -6.49 7.52
C GLY A 19 1.81 -6.89 6.16
N GLY A 20 1.52 -6.06 5.15
CA GLY A 20 2.39 -6.07 3.99
C GLY A 20 3.80 -5.78 4.48
N ASP A 21 4.77 -6.35 3.80
CA ASP A 21 6.15 -6.18 4.21
C ASP A 21 6.62 -4.77 3.83
N ALA A 22 7.51 -4.18 4.62
CA ALA A 22 8.05 -2.84 4.39
C ALA A 22 9.57 -2.86 4.26
N VAL A 23 10.09 -2.14 3.28
CA VAL A 23 11.50 -2.15 2.90
C VAL A 23 12.07 -0.75 3.03
N GLU A 24 13.23 -0.65 3.68
CA GLU A 24 13.99 0.59 3.74
C GLU A 24 14.40 1.02 2.32
N SER A 25 14.05 2.26 1.99
CA SER A 25 14.17 2.80 0.66
C SER A 25 14.54 4.28 0.70
N GLN A 26 15.30 4.71 -0.29
CA GLN A 26 15.52 6.13 -0.59
C GLN A 26 14.52 6.57 -1.65
N VAL A 27 13.84 7.70 -1.41
CA VAL A 27 12.95 8.30 -2.40
C VAL A 27 13.79 9.15 -3.35
N VAL A 28 13.96 8.67 -4.58
CA VAL A 28 14.77 9.35 -5.62
C VAL A 28 14.08 10.62 -6.10
N GLY A 29 12.75 10.61 -6.16
CA GLY A 29 11.96 11.76 -6.53
C GLY A 29 10.48 11.46 -6.46
N ILE A 30 9.68 12.52 -6.31
CA ILE A 30 8.22 12.46 -6.29
C ILE A 30 7.64 13.68 -7.02
N SER A 31 6.58 13.44 -7.78
CA SER A 31 5.79 14.45 -8.48
C SER A 31 4.30 14.13 -8.41
N GLY A 32 3.47 15.12 -8.75
CA GLY A 32 2.00 15.00 -8.75
C GLY A 32 1.32 15.84 -7.67
N GLY A 33 0.02 15.61 -7.49
CA GLY A 33 -0.87 16.35 -6.60
C GLY A 33 -2.32 15.82 -6.65
N GLN A 34 -3.16 16.29 -5.72
CA GLN A 34 -4.59 15.92 -5.66
C GLN A 34 -4.84 14.40 -5.64
N GLY A 35 -4.07 13.67 -4.83
CA GLY A 35 -4.18 12.21 -4.74
C GLY A 35 -3.50 11.42 -5.87
N HIS A 36 -3.13 12.08 -6.97
CA HIS A 36 -2.37 11.48 -8.06
C HIS A 36 -0.87 11.74 -7.88
N TYR A 37 -0.08 10.69 -7.70
CA TYR A 37 1.36 10.82 -7.46
C TYR A 37 2.17 9.85 -8.29
N GLN A 38 3.39 10.23 -8.63
CA GLN A 38 4.38 9.33 -9.19
C GLN A 38 5.68 9.52 -8.42
N PHE A 39 6.30 8.42 -8.01
CA PHE A 39 7.56 8.50 -7.29
C PHE A 39 8.44 7.30 -7.61
N THR A 40 9.74 7.49 -7.43
CA THR A 40 10.74 6.44 -7.62
C THR A 40 11.41 6.18 -6.30
N VAL A 41 11.51 4.91 -5.92
CA VAL A 41 12.20 4.48 -4.70
C VAL A 41 13.31 3.51 -5.06
N ARG A 42 14.44 3.62 -4.36
CA ARG A 42 15.55 2.69 -4.45
C ARG A 42 15.69 1.99 -3.11
N THR A 43 15.56 0.67 -3.10
CA THR A 43 15.70 -0.12 -1.89
C THR A 43 17.17 -0.28 -1.51
N THR A 44 17.47 -0.24 -0.21
CA THR A 44 18.86 -0.32 0.29
C THR A 44 19.28 -1.74 0.64
N ASN A 45 18.40 -2.51 1.30
CA ASN A 45 18.79 -3.77 1.95
C ASN A 45 18.22 -5.04 1.29
N ARG A 46 17.02 -4.96 0.71
CA ARG A 46 16.34 -6.08 0.07
C ARG A 46 15.32 -5.56 -0.94
N THR A 47 14.79 -6.42 -1.80
CA THR A 47 13.78 -6.04 -2.79
C THR A 47 12.39 -5.95 -2.14
N LEU A 48 11.51 -5.10 -2.67
CA LEU A 48 10.10 -4.99 -2.26
C LEU A 48 9.30 -6.23 -2.67
N TYR A 49 9.66 -6.80 -3.83
CA TYR A 49 9.11 -8.03 -4.36
C TYR A 49 10.23 -8.91 -4.91
N ASN A 50 9.99 -10.20 -5.09
CA ASN A 50 10.96 -11.09 -5.76
C ASN A 50 10.87 -10.95 -7.28
N ASP A 51 11.15 -9.74 -7.79
CA ASP A 51 11.07 -9.37 -9.21
C ASP A 51 12.45 -8.99 -9.82
N GLY A 52 13.49 -9.03 -8.99
CA GLY A 52 14.86 -8.67 -9.35
C GLY A 52 15.08 -7.17 -9.54
N CYS A 53 14.15 -6.33 -9.07
CA CYS A 53 14.29 -4.88 -9.12
C CYS A 53 14.89 -4.34 -7.81
N THR A 54 15.76 -3.34 -7.91
CA THR A 54 16.26 -2.56 -6.74
C THR A 54 15.78 -1.12 -6.77
N THR A 55 15.20 -0.71 -7.90
CA THR A 55 14.59 0.60 -8.11
C THR A 55 13.19 0.36 -8.64
N TYR A 56 12.22 1.01 -8.00
CA TYR A 56 10.80 0.83 -8.23
C TYR A 56 10.18 2.15 -8.64
N HIS A 57 9.38 2.12 -9.70
CA HIS A 57 8.54 3.25 -10.08
C HIS A 57 7.14 2.99 -9.55
N VAL A 58 6.58 3.92 -8.81
CA VAL A 58 5.25 3.78 -8.21
C VAL A 58 4.35 4.87 -8.74
N ARG A 59 3.15 4.50 -9.19
CA ARG A 59 2.09 5.41 -9.61
C ARG A 59 0.90 5.26 -8.69
N ILE A 60 0.43 6.36 -8.13
CA ILE A 60 -0.77 6.43 -7.31
C ILE A 60 -1.88 7.08 -8.13
N ILE A 61 -2.98 6.34 -8.29
CA ILE A 61 -4.17 6.79 -9.00
C ILE A 61 -5.35 6.64 -8.03
N PRO A 62 -5.98 7.75 -7.59
CA PRO A 62 -7.09 7.73 -6.65
C PRO A 62 -8.16 6.69 -7.00
N PRO A 63 -8.79 6.12 -5.98
CA PRO A 63 -9.69 5.03 -6.17
C PRO A 63 -10.97 5.48 -6.89
N LYS A 64 -11.39 4.70 -7.90
CA LYS A 64 -12.64 4.92 -8.61
C LYS A 64 -13.81 4.46 -7.74
N ASN A 65 -14.70 5.39 -7.42
CA ASN A 65 -15.94 5.09 -6.73
C ASN A 65 -17.00 4.62 -7.72
N THR A 66 -17.69 3.54 -7.36
CA THR A 66 -18.89 3.04 -8.01
C THR A 66 -20.12 3.59 -7.29
N PHE A 67 -21.28 3.51 -7.94
CA PHE A 67 -22.55 3.86 -7.28
C PHE A 67 -22.79 3.05 -5.99
N LEU A 68 -22.38 1.77 -5.98
CA LEU A 68 -22.52 0.90 -4.81
C LEU A 68 -21.60 1.30 -3.65
N ASP A 69 -20.49 2.01 -3.91
CA ASP A 69 -19.61 2.50 -2.84
C ASP A 69 -20.30 3.57 -1.98
N LEU A 70 -21.27 4.32 -2.53
CA LEU A 70 -22.08 5.29 -1.77
C LEU A 70 -22.92 4.62 -0.68
N PHE A 71 -23.20 3.33 -0.83
CA PHE A 71 -23.98 2.53 0.12
C PHE A 71 -23.13 1.54 0.90
N GLY A 72 -21.80 1.57 0.76
CA GLY A 72 -20.89 0.61 1.39
C GLY A 72 -20.95 -0.81 0.79
N LEU A 73 -21.57 -0.98 -0.38
CA LEU A 73 -21.78 -2.28 -1.03
C LEU A 73 -20.83 -2.53 -2.21
N GLY A 74 -20.05 -1.54 -2.62
CA GLY A 74 -19.17 -1.61 -3.80
C GLY A 74 -17.88 -2.40 -3.61
N GLY A 75 -17.75 -3.15 -2.51
CA GLY A 75 -16.61 -4.00 -2.21
C GLY A 75 -15.31 -3.25 -1.94
N ARG A 76 -15.33 -1.91 -1.92
CA ARG A 76 -14.18 -1.10 -1.51
C ARG A 76 -13.96 -1.29 -0.02
N SER A 77 -12.76 -1.73 0.35
CA SER A 77 -12.40 -1.84 1.76
C SER A 77 -12.38 -0.45 2.41
N PRO A 78 -12.96 -0.29 3.61
CA PRO A 78 -13.01 0.98 4.32
C PRO A 78 -11.61 1.48 4.71
N ASP A 79 -10.62 0.59 4.82
CA ASP A 79 -9.24 0.93 5.17
C ASP A 79 -8.46 1.54 3.99
N HIS A 80 -9.13 1.95 2.90
CA HIS A 80 -8.45 2.54 1.75
C HIS A 80 -7.99 3.93 2.14
N PRO A 81 -6.70 4.29 1.92
CA PRO A 81 -6.23 5.60 2.27
C PRO A 81 -7.08 6.69 1.61
N THR A 82 -7.45 7.70 2.38
CA THR A 82 -8.17 8.87 1.88
C THR A 82 -7.26 9.73 1.01
N GLU A 83 -7.84 10.72 0.33
CA GLU A 83 -7.06 11.69 -0.43
C GLU A 83 -6.14 12.50 0.50
N GLU A 84 -6.63 12.90 1.68
CA GLU A 84 -5.85 13.63 2.68
C GLU A 84 -4.70 12.79 3.20
N GLN A 85 -4.93 11.51 3.50
CA GLN A 85 -3.87 10.59 3.92
C GLN A 85 -2.82 10.41 2.82
N THR A 86 -3.26 10.32 1.57
CA THR A 86 -2.36 10.20 0.40
C THR A 86 -1.53 11.47 0.22
N LYS A 87 -2.14 12.66 0.38
CA LYS A 87 -1.43 13.95 0.34
C LYS A 87 -0.42 14.06 1.47
N ALA A 88 -0.78 13.65 2.70
CA ALA A 88 0.12 13.66 3.84
C ALA A 88 1.33 12.73 3.60
N ALA A 89 1.10 11.50 3.15
CA ALA A 89 2.16 10.57 2.79
C ALA A 89 3.06 11.11 1.68
N ALA A 90 2.49 11.75 0.64
CA ALA A 90 3.27 12.39 -0.41
C ALA A 90 4.15 13.53 0.11
N SER A 91 3.67 14.31 1.08
CA SER A 91 4.47 15.35 1.74
C SER A 91 5.68 14.76 2.47
N VAL A 92 5.49 13.65 3.19
CA VAL A 92 6.58 12.91 3.84
C VAL A 92 7.57 12.39 2.81
N LEU A 93 7.10 11.70 1.76
CA LEU A 93 7.98 11.24 0.66
C LEU A 93 8.81 12.39 0.07
N LYS A 94 8.20 13.56 -0.13
CA LYS A 94 8.87 14.75 -0.67
C LYS A 94 9.94 15.29 0.28
N GLN A 95 9.65 15.35 1.58
CA GLN A 95 10.61 15.77 2.59
C GLN A 95 11.81 14.84 2.64
N HIS A 96 11.58 13.52 2.71
CA HIS A 96 12.66 12.54 2.73
C HIS A 96 13.48 12.52 1.45
N SER A 97 12.81 12.68 0.29
CA SER A 97 13.50 12.81 -1.00
C SER A 97 14.42 14.04 -1.02
N THR A 98 13.93 15.19 -0.54
CA THR A 98 14.70 16.44 -0.48
C THR A 98 15.89 16.33 0.47
N ASN A 99 15.70 15.67 1.61
CA ASN A 99 16.72 15.50 2.65
C ASN A 99 17.64 14.30 2.41
N HIS A 100 17.42 13.52 1.34
CA HIS A 100 18.11 12.27 1.07
C HIS A 100 18.03 11.27 2.26
N GLN A 101 16.93 11.31 3.01
CA GLN A 101 16.71 10.47 4.19
C GLN A 101 15.98 9.18 3.77
N PRO A 102 16.44 8.00 4.22
CA PRO A 102 15.71 6.76 3.99
C PRO A 102 14.39 6.76 4.75
N LEU A 103 13.43 5.97 4.27
CA LEU A 103 12.21 5.61 4.99
C LEU A 103 11.73 4.23 4.57
N LYS A 104 10.78 3.65 5.30
CA LYS A 104 10.23 2.33 4.97
C LYS A 104 9.06 2.46 4.02
N ILE A 105 9.18 1.86 2.84
CA ILE A 105 8.10 1.74 1.86
C ILE A 105 7.55 0.33 1.92
N GLY A 106 6.26 0.20 2.18
CA GLY A 106 5.57 -1.08 2.16
C GLY A 106 4.28 -1.03 1.36
N TYR A 107 3.53 -2.12 1.39
CA TYR A 107 2.19 -2.19 0.79
C TYR A 107 1.10 -2.58 1.79
N LEU A 108 -0.14 -2.15 1.54
CA LEU A 108 -1.31 -2.53 2.36
C LEU A 108 -2.24 -3.45 1.56
N GLY A 109 -2.71 -4.51 2.21
CA GLY A 109 -3.61 -5.49 1.59
C GLY A 109 -2.89 -6.45 0.65
N GLY A 110 -3.61 -7.01 -0.31
CA GLY A 110 -3.22 -8.15 -1.16
C GLY A 110 -1.99 -7.98 -2.07
N GLY A 111 -1.12 -7.00 -1.84
CA GLY A 111 0.13 -6.82 -2.58
C GLY A 111 0.17 -5.55 -3.42
N LEU A 112 1.37 -4.99 -3.58
CA LEU A 112 1.70 -4.08 -4.67
C LEU A 112 2.22 -4.97 -5.80
N TYR A 113 1.44 -5.20 -6.85
CA TYR A 113 1.86 -6.05 -7.96
C TYR A 113 2.50 -5.23 -9.07
N PRO A 114 3.56 -5.75 -9.72
CA PRO A 114 4.17 -5.05 -10.82
C PRO A 114 3.20 -4.98 -12.01
N ASP A 115 3.35 -3.92 -12.80
CA ASP A 115 2.68 -3.76 -14.07
C ASP A 115 3.14 -4.91 -14.99
N PRO A 116 2.20 -5.71 -15.52
CA PRO A 116 2.46 -6.85 -16.41
C PRO A 116 3.33 -6.49 -17.62
N ARG A 117 3.16 -5.25 -18.10
CA ARG A 117 3.75 -4.74 -19.34
C ARG A 117 5.03 -3.95 -19.08
N GLN A 118 5.29 -3.58 -17.83
CA GLN A 118 6.39 -2.69 -17.44
C GLN A 118 7.05 -3.20 -16.16
N LYS A 119 8.23 -3.79 -16.31
CA LYS A 119 9.03 -4.29 -15.18
C LYS A 119 9.31 -3.17 -14.17
N CYS A 120 9.26 -3.50 -12.88
CA CYS A 120 9.52 -2.60 -11.75
C CYS A 120 8.56 -1.39 -11.62
N LEU A 121 7.53 -1.28 -12.46
CA LEU A 121 6.46 -0.29 -12.30
C LEU A 121 5.36 -0.91 -11.44
N TYR A 122 4.86 -0.16 -10.46
CA TYR A 122 3.85 -0.59 -9.53
C TYR A 122 2.73 0.45 -9.44
N HIS A 123 1.50 -0.03 -9.29
CA HIS A 123 0.34 0.85 -9.20
C HIS A 123 -0.34 0.73 -7.84
N GLY A 124 -0.54 1.87 -7.20
CA GLY A 124 -1.34 2.01 -6.00
C GLY A 124 -2.54 2.92 -6.25
N THR A 125 -3.51 2.86 -5.34
CA THR A 125 -4.68 3.74 -5.34
C THR A 125 -4.71 4.70 -4.17
N GLY A 126 -3.88 4.50 -3.16
CA GLY A 126 -3.70 5.46 -2.08
C GLY A 126 -2.43 5.19 -1.30
N MET A 127 -2.03 6.16 -0.50
CA MET A 127 -0.90 6.03 0.40
C MET A 127 -1.28 6.43 1.81
N ARG A 128 -0.72 5.73 2.80
CA ARG A 128 -0.84 6.10 4.21
C ARG A 128 0.56 6.24 4.81
N PHE A 129 0.74 7.26 5.62
CA PHE A 129 1.93 7.41 6.45
C PHE A 129 1.62 6.92 7.86
N ASP A 130 2.42 6.00 8.36
CA ASP A 130 2.42 5.53 9.74
C ASP A 130 3.74 5.94 10.41
N ALA A 131 3.65 6.51 11.61
CA ALA A 131 4.82 6.91 12.38
C ALA A 131 5.61 5.66 12.87
N PRO A 132 6.96 5.73 12.97
CA PRO A 132 7.77 6.94 12.79
C PRO A 132 8.16 7.30 11.34
N ASP A 133 8.29 6.36 10.40
CA ASP A 133 8.81 6.63 9.04
C ASP A 133 8.32 5.61 7.98
N TRP A 134 7.04 5.23 8.03
CA TRP A 134 6.51 4.15 7.19
C TRP A 134 5.49 4.72 6.22
N VAL A 135 5.77 4.63 4.93
CA VAL A 135 4.78 4.94 3.89
C VAL A 135 4.31 3.64 3.28
N TRP A 136 3.01 3.43 3.40
CA TRP A 136 2.32 2.29 2.87
C TRP A 136 1.58 2.65 1.60
N VAL A 137 1.78 1.86 0.55
CA VAL A 137 1.03 1.98 -0.70
C VAL A 137 -0.07 0.94 -0.72
N ARG A 138 -1.31 1.36 -0.92
CA ARG A 138 -2.44 0.43 -1.06
C ARG A 138 -2.81 0.29 -2.52
N GLN A 139 -3.15 -0.92 -2.94
CA GLN A 139 -3.74 -1.23 -4.24
C GLN A 139 -5.23 -1.60 -4.06
N ASP A 140 -6.10 -1.13 -4.97
CA ASP A 140 -7.53 -1.52 -5.01
C ASP A 140 -7.71 -2.62 -6.05
N GLY A 141 -7.87 -3.86 -5.58
CA GLY A 141 -7.95 -5.05 -6.43
C GLY A 141 -9.30 -5.30 -7.11
N ARG A 142 -10.24 -4.35 -7.04
CA ARG A 142 -11.56 -4.52 -7.68
C ARG A 142 -11.43 -4.60 -9.20
N LYS A 143 -11.78 -5.76 -9.74
CA LYS A 143 -11.68 -6.11 -11.17
C LYS A 143 -12.41 -5.09 -12.06
N GLY A 144 -11.81 -4.71 -13.18
CA GLY A 144 -12.42 -3.84 -14.18
C GLY A 144 -12.45 -2.35 -13.83
N LEU A 145 -12.11 -1.94 -12.60
CA LEU A 145 -11.95 -0.53 -12.25
C LEU A 145 -10.57 0.00 -12.62
N TYR A 146 -9.56 -0.88 -12.57
CA TYR A 146 -8.16 -0.56 -12.81
C TYR A 146 -7.56 -1.54 -13.82
N PRO A 147 -7.66 -1.26 -15.13
CA PRO A 147 -7.18 -2.17 -16.18
C PRO A 147 -5.68 -2.50 -16.10
N HIS A 148 -4.89 -1.66 -15.42
CA HIS A 148 -3.47 -1.88 -15.17
C HIS A 148 -3.18 -2.92 -14.07
N LEU A 149 -4.21 -3.31 -13.31
CA LEU A 149 -4.14 -4.37 -12.29
C LEU A 149 -4.72 -5.70 -12.80
N ASP A 150 -5.41 -5.68 -13.94
CA ASP A 150 -6.04 -6.86 -14.51
C ASP A 150 -5.00 -7.73 -15.24
N LYS A 151 -4.44 -8.70 -14.48
CA LYS A 151 -3.53 -9.82 -14.84
C LYS A 151 -2.06 -9.48 -15.15
N PRO A 152 -1.07 -10.13 -14.52
CA PRO A 152 0.33 -10.22 -14.99
C PRO A 152 0.48 -10.88 -16.35
#